data_AF-A0A2N8DS18-F1
#
_entry.id   AF-A0A2N8DS18-F1
#
_cell.length_a   1.000
_cell.length_b   1.000
_cell.length_c   1.000
_cell.angle_alpha   90.00
_cell.angle_beta   90.00
_cell.angle_gamma   90.00
#
_symmetry.space_group_name_H-M   'P 1'
#
loop_
_entity.id
_entity.type
_entity.pdbx_description
1 polymer ?
#
loop_
_entity_poly.entity_id
_entity_poly.type
_entity_poly.pdbx_seq_one_letter_code
_entity_poly.pdbx_strand_id
1 'polypeptide(L)'
;MKRLRVLSASLMLLAGAGQAAVTVTGDVANPGPVELPAGGRLTDVISVAVPNAEGYWLAGELLRQSLLEQQTRLKVGVLFDLDVLQRMADLFDRPSRKALAVRMAEDVRQMPVTGRQIADLDPVALEVGFARNIRLDDGDRLIYPQRVDEVQVLGAVAGTCRLPYQPLLEAREYLSSCVLLEDDADADYLWLIQPNGVSRRVGIAHWNRESGQFPVAGSKILVPLKNDDLDPPIPELNQQLAEFIATQLAEVVR
;
A
#
# COMPACT_ATOMS: atom_id res chain seq x y z
N MET A 1 45.69 -17.70 -62.07
CA MET A 1 45.91 -18.01 -60.63
C MET A 1 45.71 -16.74 -59.81
N LYS A 2 44.56 -16.55 -59.16
CA LYS A 2 44.33 -15.46 -58.19
C LYS A 2 43.69 -16.08 -56.94
N ARG A 3 44.36 -15.92 -55.79
CA ARG A 3 44.04 -16.55 -54.51
C ARG A 3 42.93 -15.76 -53.81
N LEU A 4 41.81 -16.40 -53.47
CA LEU A 4 40.82 -15.86 -52.54
C LEU A 4 41.35 -16.03 -51.11
N ARG A 5 41.42 -14.92 -50.35
CA ARG A 5 41.62 -14.93 -48.90
C ARG A 5 40.24 -14.90 -48.25
N VAL A 6 39.93 -15.92 -47.46
CA VAL A 6 38.72 -15.96 -46.61
C VAL A 6 39.14 -15.44 -45.23
N LEU A 7 38.58 -14.30 -44.82
CA LEU A 7 38.65 -13.81 -43.44
C LEU A 7 37.44 -14.37 -42.69
N SER A 8 37.68 -15.25 -41.72
CA SER A 8 36.66 -15.67 -40.75
C SER A 8 36.62 -14.64 -39.62
N ALA A 9 35.46 -14.01 -39.43
CA ALA A 9 35.15 -13.22 -38.25
C ALA A 9 34.32 -14.08 -37.29
N SER A 10 34.93 -14.49 -36.19
CA SER A 10 34.26 -15.22 -35.11
C SER A 10 33.49 -14.23 -34.24
N LEU A 11 32.16 -14.32 -34.26
CA LEU A 11 31.26 -13.53 -33.41
C LEU A 11 31.07 -14.28 -32.07
N MET A 12 31.71 -13.81 -31.00
CA MET A 12 31.40 -14.29 -29.63
C MET A 12 30.12 -13.61 -29.15
N LEU A 13 29.01 -14.35 -29.16
CA LEU A 13 27.78 -14.02 -28.46
C LEU A 13 27.93 -14.43 -26.99
N LEU A 14 28.22 -13.46 -26.11
CA LEU A 14 28.00 -13.60 -24.68
C LEU A 14 26.51 -13.38 -24.39
N ALA A 15 25.72 -14.44 -24.54
CA ALA A 15 24.35 -14.48 -24.02
C ALA A 15 24.42 -14.78 -22.52
N GLY A 16 24.54 -13.73 -21.70
CA GLY A 16 24.26 -13.86 -20.27
C GLY A 16 22.77 -14.04 -20.09
N ALA A 17 22.31 -15.28 -19.99
CA ALA A 17 20.96 -15.55 -19.52
C ALA A 17 20.92 -15.16 -18.04
N GLY A 18 20.39 -13.96 -17.74
CA GLY A 18 20.09 -13.60 -16.36
C GLY A 18 19.10 -14.61 -15.81
N GLN A 19 19.44 -15.27 -14.70
CA GLN A 19 18.50 -16.11 -13.99
C GLN A 19 17.39 -15.21 -13.43
N ALA A 20 16.14 -15.65 -13.57
CA ALA A 20 15.00 -14.95 -12.97
C ALA A 20 15.22 -14.87 -11.45
N ALA A 21 14.95 -13.71 -10.86
CA ALA A 21 15.22 -13.48 -9.45
C ALA A 21 14.17 -12.61 -8.80
N VAL A 22 13.95 -12.86 -7.51
CA VAL A 22 13.11 -12.07 -6.63
C VAL A 22 14.00 -11.41 -5.59
N THR A 23 13.79 -10.13 -5.32
CA THR A 23 14.60 -9.43 -4.31
C THR A 23 13.89 -9.43 -2.97
N VAL A 24 14.54 -9.93 -1.92
CA VAL A 24 14.01 -9.92 -0.55
C VAL A 24 14.79 -8.93 0.31
N THR A 25 14.08 -8.13 1.11
CA THR A 25 14.69 -7.12 1.98
C THR A 25 13.96 -7.03 3.33
N GLY A 26 14.59 -6.38 4.30
CA GLY A 26 14.01 -6.15 5.62
C GLY A 26 14.49 -7.17 6.66
N ASP A 27 13.58 -7.58 7.56
CA ASP A 27 13.84 -8.46 8.70
C ASP A 27 13.94 -9.94 8.29
N VAL A 28 15.00 -10.25 7.54
CA VAL A 28 15.30 -11.58 7.02
C VAL A 28 16.78 -11.91 7.24
N ALA A 29 17.13 -13.18 7.41
CA ALA A 29 18.51 -13.60 7.64
C ALA A 29 19.38 -13.44 6.37
N ASN A 30 18.78 -13.67 5.19
CA ASN A 30 19.48 -13.64 3.90
C ASN A 30 18.83 -12.60 2.95
N PRO A 31 19.08 -11.29 3.14
CA PRO A 31 18.58 -10.26 2.24
C PRO A 31 19.33 -10.27 0.90
N GLY A 32 18.64 -9.90 -0.17
CA GLY A 32 19.22 -9.81 -1.51
C GLY A 32 18.39 -10.55 -2.57
N PRO A 33 18.98 -10.75 -3.77
CA PRO A 33 18.34 -11.52 -4.83
C PRO A 33 18.31 -13.00 -4.48
N VAL A 34 17.16 -13.63 -4.69
CA VAL A 34 16.93 -15.07 -4.58
C VAL A 34 16.57 -15.59 -5.97
N GLU A 35 17.28 -16.62 -6.42
CA GLU A 35 17.00 -17.28 -7.70
C GLU A 35 15.59 -17.87 -7.70
N LEU A 36 14.81 -17.55 -8.74
CA LEU A 36 13.45 -18.00 -8.90
C LEU A 36 13.40 -19.16 -9.90
N PRO A 37 13.06 -20.39 -9.46
CA PRO A 37 12.91 -21.51 -10.38
C PRO A 37 11.73 -21.30 -11.33
N ALA A 38 11.69 -22.07 -12.42
CA ALA A 38 10.58 -22.02 -13.36
C ALA A 38 9.25 -22.39 -12.66
N GLY A 39 8.34 -21.42 -12.57
CA GLY A 39 7.07 -21.60 -11.85
C GLY A 39 7.16 -21.37 -10.33
N GLY A 40 8.28 -20.81 -9.85
CA GLY A 40 8.55 -20.57 -8.45
C GLY A 40 7.48 -19.73 -7.74
N ARG A 41 7.35 -19.96 -6.45
CA ARG A 41 6.32 -19.42 -5.58
C ARG A 41 6.92 -18.77 -4.34
N LEU A 42 6.06 -18.16 -3.52
CA LEU A 42 6.45 -17.55 -2.25
C LEU A 42 7.32 -18.47 -1.39
N THR A 43 6.94 -19.74 -1.23
CA THR A 43 7.70 -20.69 -0.39
C THR A 43 9.13 -20.90 -0.88
N ASP A 44 9.35 -20.95 -2.20
CA ASP A 44 10.68 -21.18 -2.79
C ASP A 44 11.64 -20.02 -2.45
N VAL A 45 11.09 -18.81 -2.37
CA VAL A 45 11.86 -17.60 -2.03
C VAL A 45 12.01 -17.44 -0.52
N ILE A 46 10.92 -17.64 0.24
CA ILE A 46 10.88 -17.43 1.69
C ILE A 46 11.75 -18.45 2.42
N SER A 47 11.82 -19.70 1.96
CA SER A 47 12.72 -20.70 2.55
C SER A 47 14.20 -20.35 2.42
N VAL A 48 14.57 -19.57 1.41
CA VAL A 48 15.95 -19.10 1.20
C VAL A 48 16.21 -17.83 1.99
N ALA A 49 15.26 -16.88 1.99
CA ALA A 49 15.41 -15.60 2.68
C ALA A 49 15.43 -15.74 4.21
N VAL A 50 14.68 -16.72 4.74
CA VAL A 50 14.54 -17.02 6.18
C VAL A 50 14.12 -15.76 6.97
N PRO A 51 12.85 -15.34 6.89
CA PRO A 51 12.33 -14.25 7.71
C PRO A 51 12.51 -14.53 9.20
N ASN A 52 12.78 -13.47 9.97
CA ASN A 52 12.92 -13.57 11.42
C ASN A 52 11.66 -14.19 12.04
N ALA A 53 11.83 -15.22 12.87
CA ALA A 53 10.74 -15.92 13.56
C ALA A 53 9.91 -15.01 14.49
N GLU A 54 10.53 -13.96 15.03
CA GLU A 54 9.89 -12.96 15.88
C GLU A 54 9.49 -11.68 15.10
N GLY A 55 9.67 -11.70 13.78
CA GLY A 55 9.43 -10.57 12.90
C GLY A 55 7.95 -10.28 12.68
N TYR A 56 7.65 -9.07 12.19
CA TYR A 56 6.27 -8.62 12.00
C TYR A 56 5.73 -8.98 10.60
N TRP A 57 5.54 -10.27 10.35
CA TRP A 57 5.13 -10.80 9.03
C TRP A 57 3.79 -10.27 8.51
N LEU A 58 2.89 -9.86 9.41
CA LEU A 58 1.62 -9.25 9.03
C LEU A 58 1.83 -8.00 8.16
N ALA A 59 2.93 -7.27 8.35
CA ALA A 59 3.26 -6.10 7.54
C ALA A 59 4.06 -6.46 6.27
N GLY A 60 4.23 -7.75 5.96
CA GLY A 60 4.95 -8.21 4.78
C GLY A 60 4.34 -7.68 3.48
N GLU A 61 5.20 -7.35 2.52
CA GLU A 61 4.81 -6.66 1.29
C GLU A 61 5.36 -7.39 0.06
N LEU A 62 4.47 -7.74 -0.86
CA LEU A 62 4.83 -8.21 -2.20
C LEU A 62 4.63 -7.07 -3.19
N LEU A 63 5.70 -6.64 -3.85
CA LEU A 63 5.65 -5.62 -4.89
C LEU A 63 5.87 -6.25 -6.26
N ARG A 64 4.99 -5.93 -7.21
CA ARG A 64 4.97 -6.53 -8.54
C ARG A 64 4.93 -5.47 -9.63
N GLN A 65 5.76 -5.64 -10.64
CA GLN A 65 5.80 -4.71 -11.78
C GLN A 65 4.48 -4.70 -12.57
N SER A 66 3.81 -5.86 -12.65
CA SER A 66 2.53 -6.02 -13.36
C SER A 66 1.39 -5.17 -12.80
N LEU A 67 1.49 -4.72 -11.54
CA LEU A 67 0.46 -3.90 -10.88
C LEU A 67 0.72 -2.39 -10.98
N LEU A 68 1.88 -1.97 -11.50
CA LEU A 68 2.25 -0.56 -11.58
C LEU A 68 1.28 0.24 -12.46
N GLU A 69 0.83 -0.31 -13.59
CA GLU A 69 -0.11 0.39 -14.48
C GLU A 69 -1.47 0.58 -13.80
N GLN A 70 -2.03 -0.49 -13.22
CA GLN A 70 -3.31 -0.44 -12.52
C GLN A 70 -3.28 0.57 -11.36
N GLN A 71 -2.24 0.53 -10.53
CA GLN A 71 -2.10 1.45 -9.40
C GLN A 71 -1.81 2.89 -9.86
N THR A 72 -1.16 3.09 -11.01
CA THR A 72 -1.00 4.42 -11.61
C THR A 72 -2.36 5.01 -11.99
N ARG A 73 -3.25 4.20 -12.59
CA ARG A 73 -4.62 4.64 -12.91
C ARG A 73 -5.41 4.99 -11.65
N LEU A 74 -5.29 4.18 -10.60
CA LEU A 74 -5.89 4.46 -9.29
C LEU A 74 -5.40 5.81 -8.72
N LYS A 75 -4.08 6.03 -8.70
CA LYS A 75 -3.49 7.31 -8.25
C LYS A 75 -4.02 8.50 -9.05
N VAL A 76 -4.09 8.36 -10.38
CA VAL A 76 -4.60 9.42 -11.25
C VAL A 76 -6.08 9.70 -11.01
N GLY A 77 -6.89 8.67 -10.78
CA GLY A 77 -8.31 8.80 -10.42
C GLY A 77 -8.50 9.59 -9.12
N VAL A 78 -7.78 9.20 -8.05
CA VAL A 78 -7.80 9.91 -6.77
C VAL A 78 -7.41 11.39 -6.93
N LEU A 79 -6.33 11.67 -7.68
CA LEU A 79 -5.88 13.05 -7.92
C LEU A 79 -6.91 13.86 -8.71
N PHE A 80 -7.61 13.24 -9.65
CA PHE A 80 -8.68 13.89 -10.40
C PHE A 80 -9.87 14.24 -9.50
N ASP A 81 -10.32 13.31 -8.66
CA ASP A 81 -11.44 13.53 -7.74
C ASP A 81 -11.13 14.60 -6.70
N LEU A 82 -9.89 14.64 -6.18
CA LEU A 82 -9.43 15.70 -5.28
C LEU A 82 -9.40 17.08 -5.96
N ASP A 83 -9.04 17.14 -7.24
CA ASP A 83 -9.04 18.37 -8.05
C ASP A 83 -10.47 18.84 -8.36
N VAL A 84 -11.41 17.91 -8.58
CA VAL A 84 -12.85 18.22 -8.65
C VAL A 84 -13.35 18.77 -7.31
N LEU A 85 -13.04 18.09 -6.19
CA LEU A 85 -13.43 18.54 -4.84
C LEU A 85 -12.89 19.94 -4.54
N GLN A 86 -11.64 20.21 -4.88
CA GLN A 86 -11.01 21.52 -4.72
C GLN A 86 -11.76 22.60 -5.50
N ARG A 87 -12.09 22.37 -6.78
CA ARG A 87 -12.80 23.34 -7.61
C ARG A 87 -14.22 23.60 -7.11
N MET A 88 -14.92 22.55 -6.71
CA MET A 88 -16.28 22.68 -6.19
C MET A 88 -16.29 23.42 -4.85
N ALA A 89 -15.33 23.12 -3.97
CA ALA A 89 -15.17 23.86 -2.72
C ALA A 89 -14.90 25.35 -2.96
N ASP A 90 -14.13 25.71 -3.99
CA ASP A 90 -13.89 27.11 -4.38
C ASP A 90 -15.18 27.78 -4.89
N LEU A 91 -15.95 27.10 -5.75
CA LEU A 91 -17.21 27.60 -6.31
C LEU A 91 -18.26 27.89 -5.23
N PHE A 92 -18.32 27.06 -4.19
CA PHE A 92 -19.30 27.16 -3.11
C PHE A 92 -18.77 27.88 -1.86
N ASP A 93 -17.65 28.60 -1.96
CA ASP A 93 -17.02 29.36 -0.86
C ASP A 93 -16.77 28.51 0.41
N ARG A 94 -16.15 27.33 0.22
CA ARG A 94 -15.76 26.38 1.26
C ARG A 94 -14.23 26.34 1.40
N PRO A 95 -13.60 27.38 1.97
CA PRO A 95 -12.14 27.52 1.97
C PRO A 95 -11.42 26.41 2.75
N SER A 96 -12.02 25.90 3.83
CA SER A 96 -11.46 24.78 4.61
C SER A 96 -11.37 23.51 3.77
N ARG A 97 -12.44 23.18 3.05
CA ARG A 97 -12.50 22.01 2.17
C ARG A 97 -11.55 22.10 0.99
N LYS A 98 -11.43 23.29 0.40
CA LYS A 98 -10.45 23.57 -0.64
C LYS A 98 -9.03 23.30 -0.14
N ALA A 99 -8.69 23.81 1.05
CA ALA A 99 -7.38 23.59 1.65
C ALA A 99 -7.12 22.10 1.95
N LEU A 100 -8.13 21.39 2.47
CA LEU A 100 -8.07 19.94 2.69
C LEU A 100 -7.81 19.17 1.39
N ALA A 101 -8.55 19.48 0.32
CA ALA A 101 -8.40 18.84 -0.98
C ALA A 101 -7.00 19.08 -1.58
N VAL A 102 -6.48 20.31 -1.50
CA VAL A 102 -5.12 20.66 -1.95
C VAL A 102 -4.07 19.84 -1.19
N ARG A 103 -4.14 19.84 0.14
CA ARG A 103 -3.19 19.09 0.98
C ARG A 103 -3.22 17.60 0.67
N MET A 104 -4.42 17.01 0.57
CA MET A 104 -4.56 15.59 0.21
C MET A 104 -4.00 15.29 -1.18
N ALA A 105 -4.17 16.19 -2.15
CA ALA A 105 -3.61 16.01 -3.48
C ALA A 105 -2.07 16.09 -3.45
N GLU A 106 -1.49 16.96 -2.62
CA GLU A 106 -0.05 17.04 -2.41
C GLU A 106 0.50 15.76 -1.77
N ASP A 107 -0.15 15.25 -0.72
CA ASP A 107 0.21 13.98 -0.08
C ASP A 107 0.18 12.82 -1.08
N VAL A 108 -0.91 12.68 -1.85
CA VAL A 108 -1.05 11.63 -2.88
C VAL A 108 -0.01 11.78 -3.98
N ARG A 109 0.37 13.01 -4.38
CA ARG A 109 1.44 13.21 -5.38
C ARG A 109 2.78 12.66 -4.89
N GLN A 110 3.09 12.81 -3.61
CA GLN A 110 4.34 12.32 -3.01
C GLN A 110 4.39 10.80 -2.80
N MET A 111 3.22 10.16 -2.65
CA MET A 111 3.11 8.71 -2.52
C MET A 111 3.53 7.97 -3.81
N PRO A 112 4.51 7.04 -3.78
CA PRO A 112 4.89 6.28 -4.96
C PRO A 112 3.80 5.29 -5.39
N VAL A 113 3.85 4.91 -6.67
CA VAL A 113 3.15 3.73 -7.17
C VAL A 113 4.04 2.52 -6.90
N THR A 114 3.64 1.64 -5.98
CA THR A 114 4.50 0.59 -5.43
C THR A 114 4.36 -0.74 -6.15
N GLY A 115 3.21 -0.98 -6.79
CA GLY A 115 2.86 -2.30 -7.32
C GLY A 115 2.55 -3.31 -6.22
N ARG A 116 2.23 -2.85 -5.01
CA ARG A 116 1.91 -3.71 -3.86
C ARG A 116 0.69 -4.61 -4.15
N GLN A 117 0.87 -5.91 -3.99
CA GLN A 117 -0.20 -6.90 -3.98
C GLN A 117 -0.46 -7.33 -2.54
N ILE A 118 -1.72 -7.49 -2.15
CA ILE A 118 -2.06 -8.17 -0.90
C ILE A 118 -1.63 -9.63 -1.05
N ALA A 119 -0.75 -10.07 -0.15
CA ALA A 119 -0.24 -11.42 -0.07
C ALA A 119 0.01 -11.76 1.39
N ASP A 120 -0.15 -13.04 1.73
CA ASP A 120 0.24 -13.54 3.05
C ASP A 120 1.71 -13.95 2.99
N LEU A 121 2.55 -13.25 3.75
CA LEU A 121 3.98 -13.54 3.85
C LEU A 121 4.35 -14.20 5.18
N ASP A 122 3.36 -14.70 5.94
CA ASP A 122 3.61 -15.54 7.10
C ASP A 122 4.16 -16.91 6.63
N PRO A 123 5.41 -17.27 6.97
CA PRO A 123 6.01 -18.54 6.56
C PRO A 123 5.20 -19.76 7.02
N VAL A 124 4.59 -19.70 8.21
CA VAL A 124 3.80 -20.79 8.79
C VAL A 124 2.47 -20.93 8.04
N ALA A 125 1.81 -19.81 7.74
CA ALA A 125 0.54 -19.83 7.00
C ALA A 125 0.72 -20.37 5.57
N LEU A 126 1.87 -20.13 4.95
CA LEU A 126 2.20 -20.60 3.61
C LEU A 126 2.45 -22.10 3.53
N GLU A 127 3.06 -22.70 4.56
CA GLU A 127 3.28 -24.16 4.63
C GLU A 127 1.97 -24.95 4.68
N VAL A 128 0.95 -24.42 5.36
CA VAL A 128 -0.32 -25.12 5.58
C VAL A 128 -1.35 -24.88 4.47
N GLY A 129 -1.13 -23.90 3.58
CA GLY A 129 -2.16 -23.44 2.63
C GLY A 129 -1.66 -23.18 1.22
N PHE A 130 -1.86 -24.13 0.31
CA PHE A 130 -1.46 -23.99 -1.11
C PHE A 130 -2.01 -22.74 -1.81
N ALA A 131 -3.24 -22.33 -1.48
CA ALA A 131 -3.86 -21.13 -2.06
C ALA A 131 -3.13 -19.82 -1.70
N ARG A 132 -2.42 -19.80 -0.56
CA ARG A 132 -1.63 -18.65 -0.10
C ARG A 132 -0.26 -18.60 -0.78
N ASN A 133 0.26 -19.75 -1.18
CA ASN A 133 1.56 -19.88 -1.85
C ASN A 133 1.50 -19.45 -3.32
N ILE A 134 1.34 -18.15 -3.56
CA ILE A 134 1.18 -17.60 -4.92
C ILE A 134 2.47 -17.68 -5.74
N ARG A 135 2.30 -17.76 -7.07
CA ARG A 135 3.40 -17.76 -8.03
C ARG A 135 4.03 -16.37 -8.11
N LEU A 136 5.36 -16.35 -8.12
CA LEU A 136 6.16 -15.14 -8.29
C LEU A 136 6.61 -15.01 -9.75
N ASP A 137 6.87 -13.77 -10.15
CA ASP A 137 7.43 -13.43 -11.44
C ASP A 137 8.82 -12.80 -11.25
N ASP A 138 9.61 -12.82 -12.32
CA ASP A 138 10.93 -12.18 -12.32
C ASP A 138 10.83 -10.70 -11.97
N GLY A 139 11.70 -10.22 -11.08
CA GLY A 139 11.71 -8.83 -10.62
C GLY A 139 10.67 -8.48 -9.55
N ASP A 140 9.88 -9.46 -9.06
CA ASP A 140 9.06 -9.27 -7.85
C ASP A 140 9.96 -8.93 -6.65
N ARG A 141 9.41 -8.20 -5.68
CA ARG A 141 10.12 -7.84 -4.45
C ARG A 141 9.31 -8.20 -3.22
N LEU A 142 9.96 -8.83 -2.25
CA LEU A 142 9.40 -9.11 -0.93
C LEU A 142 10.07 -8.19 0.09
N ILE A 143 9.27 -7.59 0.97
CA ILE A 143 9.73 -6.73 2.05
C ILE A 143 9.14 -7.23 3.35
N TYR A 144 10.00 -7.48 4.34
CA TYR A 144 9.63 -7.75 5.72
C TYR A 144 9.98 -6.52 6.57
N PRO A 145 9.07 -5.55 6.75
CA PRO A 145 9.40 -4.31 7.45
C PRO A 145 9.59 -4.56 8.95
N GLN A 146 10.29 -3.63 9.59
CA GLN A 146 10.34 -3.56 11.04
C GLN A 146 8.97 -3.19 11.60
N ARG A 147 8.65 -3.68 12.80
CA ARG A 147 7.40 -3.35 13.46
C ARG A 147 7.37 -1.88 13.87
N VAL A 148 6.28 -1.20 13.53
CA VAL A 148 6.01 0.16 14.01
C VAL A 148 4.84 0.11 14.99
N ASP A 149 5.08 0.42 16.26
CA ASP A 149 4.07 0.40 17.32
C ASP A 149 3.25 1.70 17.39
N GLU A 150 2.75 2.12 16.23
CA GLU A 150 1.89 3.29 16.08
C GLU A 150 0.68 3.01 15.17
N VAL A 151 -0.35 3.85 15.30
CA VAL A 151 -1.48 3.94 14.37
C VAL A 151 -1.50 5.37 13.82
N GLN A 152 -1.60 5.50 12.51
CA GLN A 152 -1.65 6.80 11.85
C GLN A 152 -3.10 7.18 11.55
N VAL A 153 -3.51 8.43 11.84
CA VAL A 153 -4.81 8.98 11.45
C VAL A 153 -4.57 10.10 10.46
N LEU A 154 -5.20 10.02 9.28
CA LEU A 154 -5.00 10.95 8.16
C LEU A 154 -6.33 11.28 7.46
N GLY A 155 -6.31 12.16 6.46
CA GLY A 155 -7.52 12.59 5.73
C GLY A 155 -8.08 13.91 6.26
N ALA A 156 -9.38 13.94 6.58
CA ALA A 156 -10.11 15.10 7.11
C ALA A 156 -9.78 15.41 8.60
N VAL A 157 -8.49 15.54 8.88
CA VAL A 157 -7.90 15.96 10.15
C VAL A 157 -7.07 17.23 9.95
N ALA A 158 -6.79 18.00 11.00
CA ALA A 158 -5.98 19.21 10.90
C ALA A 158 -4.55 18.92 10.39
N GLY A 159 -4.01 17.75 10.75
CA GLY A 159 -2.77 17.19 10.23
C GLY A 159 -2.67 15.71 10.61
N THR A 160 -1.82 14.95 9.93
CA THR A 160 -1.64 13.51 10.20
C THR A 160 -1.21 13.28 11.64
N CYS A 161 -1.99 12.52 12.39
CA CYS A 161 -1.66 12.10 13.75
C CYS A 161 -0.88 10.79 13.71
N ARG A 162 0.20 10.70 14.48
CA ARG A 162 0.85 9.43 14.82
C ARG A 162 0.55 9.15 16.29
N LEU A 163 -0.20 8.09 16.56
CA LEU A 163 -0.68 7.74 17.90
C LEU A 163 -0.07 6.40 18.31
N PRO A 164 0.30 6.20 19.59
CA PRO A 164 0.82 4.91 20.03
C PRO A 164 -0.23 3.80 19.82
N TYR A 165 0.21 2.65 19.32
CA TYR A 165 -0.66 1.48 19.20
C TYR A 165 -1.10 1.01 20.58
N GLN A 166 -2.41 0.83 20.75
CA GLN A 166 -3.04 0.29 21.96
C GLN A 166 -3.83 -0.98 21.62
N PRO A 167 -3.51 -2.11 22.27
CA PRO A 167 -4.28 -3.35 22.10
C PRO A 167 -5.76 -3.15 22.45
N LEU A 168 -6.65 -3.70 21.61
CA LEU A 168 -8.10 -3.69 21.78
C LEU A 168 -8.76 -2.30 21.79
N LEU A 169 -8.05 -1.23 21.44
CA LEU A 169 -8.65 0.09 21.22
C LEU A 169 -9.31 0.11 19.83
N GLU A 170 -10.59 0.46 19.72
CA GLU A 170 -11.28 0.45 18.43
C GLU A 170 -10.82 1.62 17.53
N ALA A 171 -10.86 1.43 16.21
CA ALA A 171 -10.43 2.44 15.24
C ALA A 171 -11.11 3.81 15.45
N ARG A 172 -12.41 3.83 15.78
CA ARG A 172 -13.14 5.06 16.06
C ARG A 172 -12.61 5.83 17.28
N GLU A 173 -12.03 5.13 18.26
CA GLU A 173 -11.58 5.74 19.50
C GLU A 173 -10.28 6.53 19.30
N TYR A 174 -9.44 6.11 18.34
CA TYR A 174 -8.26 6.88 17.93
C TYR A 174 -8.60 8.28 17.41
N LEU A 175 -9.79 8.48 16.83
CA LEU A 175 -10.22 9.78 16.31
C LEU A 175 -10.29 10.84 17.41
N SER A 176 -10.61 10.46 18.64
CA SER A 176 -10.71 11.38 19.79
C SER A 176 -9.37 12.02 20.18
N SER A 177 -8.26 11.42 19.75
CA SER A 177 -6.90 11.92 19.99
C SER A 177 -6.38 12.79 18.84
N CYS A 178 -7.23 13.13 17.88
CA CYS A 178 -6.93 13.97 16.73
C CYS A 178 -7.87 15.16 16.64
N VAL A 179 -7.38 16.25 16.04
CA VAL A 179 -8.23 17.38 15.68
C VAL A 179 -8.89 17.09 14.33
N LEU A 180 -10.16 16.70 14.34
CA LEU A 180 -10.95 16.45 13.13
C LEU A 180 -11.36 17.77 12.46
N LEU A 181 -11.49 17.77 11.13
CA LEU A 181 -12.14 18.84 10.38
C LEU A 181 -13.63 18.50 10.24
N GLU A 182 -14.40 18.66 11.31
CA GLU A 182 -15.76 18.11 11.44
C GLU A 182 -16.71 18.49 10.28
N ASP A 183 -16.65 19.73 9.79
CA ASP A 183 -17.49 20.21 8.68
C ASP A 183 -17.12 19.60 7.31
N ASP A 184 -15.90 19.08 7.18
CA ASP A 184 -15.33 18.55 5.95
C ASP A 184 -15.02 17.04 6.03
N ALA A 185 -15.39 16.39 7.13
CA ALA A 185 -15.24 14.96 7.35
C ALA A 185 -16.57 14.22 7.12
N ASP A 186 -16.49 12.99 6.62
CA ASP A 186 -17.59 12.03 6.71
C ASP A 186 -17.74 11.61 8.19
N ALA A 187 -18.92 11.84 8.77
CA ALA A 187 -19.20 11.55 10.17
C ALA A 187 -19.71 10.11 10.40
N ASP A 188 -20.09 9.42 9.32
CA ASP A 188 -20.74 8.12 9.38
C ASP A 188 -19.74 6.97 9.24
N TYR A 189 -18.67 7.17 8.48
CA TYR A 189 -17.69 6.12 8.20
C TYR A 189 -16.25 6.55 8.43
N LEU A 190 -15.38 5.56 8.66
CA LEU A 190 -13.94 5.66 8.46
C LEU A 190 -13.43 4.52 7.59
N TRP A 191 -12.20 4.64 7.11
CA TRP A 191 -11.49 3.52 6.48
C TRP A 191 -10.38 3.04 7.40
N LEU A 192 -10.42 1.76 7.78
CA LEU A 192 -9.32 1.09 8.47
C LEU A 192 -8.45 0.38 7.43
N ILE A 193 -7.16 0.69 7.44
CA ILE A 193 -6.16 0.13 6.55
C ILE A 193 -5.12 -0.59 7.41
N GLN A 194 -5.12 -1.92 7.33
CA GLN A 194 -4.19 -2.77 8.05
C GLN A 194 -2.82 -2.78 7.35
N PRO A 195 -1.72 -3.08 8.07
CA PRO A 195 -0.37 -3.05 7.52
C PRO A 195 -0.11 -4.12 6.46
N ASN A 196 -1.00 -5.11 6.28
CA ASN A 196 -0.95 -6.08 5.17
C ASN A 196 -1.56 -5.52 3.86
N GLY A 197 -2.08 -4.29 3.87
CA GLY A 197 -2.74 -3.65 2.74
C GLY A 197 -4.24 -3.95 2.64
N VAL A 198 -4.83 -4.70 3.58
CA VAL A 198 -6.29 -4.87 3.62
C VAL A 198 -6.92 -3.58 4.14
N SER A 199 -7.77 -2.97 3.31
CA SER A 199 -8.59 -1.81 3.68
C SER A 199 -10.06 -2.22 3.80
N ARG A 200 -10.79 -1.51 4.67
CA ARG A 200 -12.24 -1.69 4.82
C ARG A 200 -12.91 -0.43 5.34
N ARG A 201 -14.14 -0.19 4.89
CA ARG A 201 -15.02 0.84 5.41
C ARG A 201 -15.63 0.37 6.74
N VAL A 202 -15.77 1.27 7.70
CA VAL A 202 -16.25 0.99 9.05
C VAL A 202 -17.26 2.05 9.47
N GLY A 203 -18.47 1.65 9.84
CA GLY A 203 -19.48 2.55 10.40
C GLY A 203 -19.13 2.99 11.82
N ILE A 204 -19.18 4.29 12.10
CA ILE A 204 -18.80 4.89 13.38
C ILE A 204 -19.89 5.74 14.04
N ALA A 205 -20.85 6.24 13.24
CA ALA A 205 -21.98 6.99 13.75
C ALA A 205 -22.92 6.10 14.58
N HIS A 206 -23.75 6.74 15.40
CA HIS A 206 -24.64 6.02 16.32
C HIS A 206 -25.59 5.03 15.62
N TRP A 207 -25.93 5.27 14.36
CA TRP A 207 -26.92 4.50 13.60
C TRP A 207 -26.32 3.35 12.77
N ASN A 208 -25.01 3.38 12.46
CA ASN A 208 -24.31 2.36 11.68
C ASN A 208 -23.09 1.75 12.39
N ARG A 209 -22.95 1.99 13.70
CA ARG A 209 -21.75 1.63 14.46
C ARG A 209 -21.40 0.15 14.34
N GLU A 210 -20.16 -0.10 13.95
CA GLU A 210 -19.55 -1.42 13.97
C GLU A 210 -18.55 -1.56 15.12
N SER A 211 -18.71 -2.57 15.95
CA SER A 211 -17.78 -2.90 17.05
C SER A 211 -16.78 -3.99 16.64
N GLY A 212 -15.72 -4.15 17.43
CA GLY A 212 -14.69 -5.17 17.17
C GLY A 212 -13.71 -4.77 16.07
N GLN A 213 -13.67 -3.49 15.74
CA GLN A 213 -12.91 -2.96 14.62
C GLN A 213 -11.58 -2.41 15.10
N PHE A 214 -10.63 -3.33 15.32
CA PHE A 214 -9.35 -3.03 15.95
C PHE A 214 -8.23 -2.81 14.91
N PRO A 215 -7.57 -1.64 14.87
CA PRO A 215 -6.28 -1.50 14.20
C PRO A 215 -5.23 -2.37 14.89
N VAL A 216 -4.24 -2.79 14.13
CA VAL A 216 -3.00 -3.39 14.63
C VAL A 216 -1.84 -2.38 14.54
N ALA A 217 -0.68 -2.72 15.12
CA ALA A 217 0.52 -1.90 14.98
C ALA A 217 0.85 -1.63 13.49
N GLY A 218 1.11 -0.37 13.13
CA GLY A 218 1.37 0.08 11.76
C GLY A 218 0.12 0.37 10.91
N SER A 219 -1.08 0.23 11.48
CA SER A 219 -2.32 0.53 10.75
C SER A 219 -2.48 2.01 10.45
N LYS A 220 -3.28 2.31 9.44
CA LYS A 220 -3.70 3.67 9.09
C LYS A 220 -5.22 3.76 9.16
N ILE A 221 -5.71 4.88 9.66
CA ILE A 221 -7.12 5.24 9.73
C ILE A 221 -7.28 6.46 8.84
N LEU A 222 -8.03 6.31 7.77
CA LEU A 222 -8.40 7.43 6.92
C LEU A 222 -9.77 7.95 7.39
N VAL A 223 -9.76 9.19 7.88
CA VAL A 223 -10.98 9.99 8.09
C VAL A 223 -11.42 10.49 6.71
N PRO A 224 -12.56 10.00 6.19
CA PRO A 224 -12.97 10.29 4.83
C PRO A 224 -13.32 11.78 4.68
N LEU A 225 -13.06 12.32 3.49
CA LEU A 225 -13.45 13.68 3.13
C LEU A 225 -14.95 13.69 2.81
N LYS A 226 -15.65 14.74 3.22
CA LYS A 226 -17.04 14.93 2.84
C LYS A 226 -17.15 15.15 1.33
N ASN A 227 -17.81 14.22 0.65
CA ASN A 227 -17.77 14.07 -0.81
C ASN A 227 -19.14 13.77 -1.44
N ASP A 228 -20.19 13.69 -0.62
CA ASP A 228 -21.56 13.33 -0.97
C ASP A 228 -22.49 14.54 -1.15
N ASP A 229 -22.06 15.71 -0.72
CA ASP A 229 -22.82 16.97 -0.75
C ASP A 229 -22.47 17.85 -1.97
N LEU A 230 -21.87 17.25 -3.01
CA LEU A 230 -21.60 17.86 -4.32
C LEU A 230 -22.64 17.42 -5.37
N ASP A 231 -22.79 18.23 -6.42
CA ASP A 231 -23.61 17.90 -7.60
C ASP A 231 -22.76 18.04 -8.89
N PRO A 232 -22.34 16.92 -9.54
CA PRO A 232 -22.56 15.54 -9.12
C PRO A 232 -21.62 15.13 -7.95
N PRO A 233 -22.01 14.12 -7.15
CA PRO A 233 -21.15 13.58 -6.10
C PRO A 233 -19.96 12.81 -6.69
N ILE A 234 -18.91 12.63 -5.87
CA ILE A 234 -17.71 11.83 -6.20
C ILE A 234 -17.59 10.64 -5.23
N PRO A 235 -18.54 9.69 -5.27
CA PRO A 235 -18.71 8.69 -4.21
C PRO A 235 -17.52 7.72 -4.06
N GLU A 236 -16.72 7.53 -5.12
CA GLU A 236 -15.57 6.63 -5.10
C GLU A 236 -14.31 7.25 -4.46
N LEU A 237 -14.24 8.58 -4.29
CA LEU A 237 -13.03 9.28 -3.84
C LEU A 237 -12.42 8.63 -2.59
N ASN A 238 -13.22 8.46 -1.53
CA ASN A 238 -12.71 7.96 -0.26
C ASN A 238 -12.30 6.49 -0.33
N GLN A 239 -13.01 5.67 -1.11
CA GLN A 239 -12.64 4.28 -1.33
C GLN A 239 -11.31 4.18 -2.10
N GLN A 240 -11.21 4.88 -3.24
CA GLN A 240 -10.00 4.85 -4.07
C GLN A 240 -8.80 5.42 -3.32
N LEU A 241 -9.00 6.46 -2.52
CA LEU A 241 -7.98 7.02 -1.65
C LEU A 241 -7.50 5.98 -0.62
N ALA A 242 -8.43 5.29 0.07
CA ALA A 242 -8.07 4.24 1.02
C ALA A 242 -7.33 3.07 0.35
N GLU A 243 -7.80 2.63 -0.82
CA GLU A 243 -7.14 1.59 -1.62
C GLU A 243 -5.73 2.01 -2.05
N PHE A 244 -5.54 3.27 -2.46
CA PHE A 244 -4.23 3.78 -2.86
C PHE A 244 -3.28 3.93 -1.67
N ILE A 245 -3.77 4.41 -0.52
CA ILE A 245 -2.98 4.45 0.71
C ILE A 245 -2.57 3.05 1.15
N ALA A 246 -3.43 2.04 0.96
CA ALA A 246 -3.14 0.66 1.28
C ALA A 246 -2.03 0.03 0.42
N THR A 247 -1.70 0.63 -0.73
CA THR A 247 -0.53 0.22 -1.54
C THR A 247 0.78 0.77 -1.01
N GLN A 248 0.74 1.78 -0.14
CA GLN A 248 1.95 2.39 0.40
C GLN A 248 2.65 1.43 1.36
N LEU A 249 3.97 1.55 1.43
CA LEU A 249 4.76 0.70 2.31
C LEU A 249 4.49 1.10 3.76
N ALA A 250 4.42 0.12 4.67
CA ALA A 250 4.53 0.38 6.10
C ALA A 250 5.88 1.08 6.34
N GLU A 251 5.90 2.17 7.11
CA GLU A 251 7.11 2.99 7.27
C GLU A 251 8.28 2.09 7.68
N VAL A 252 9.24 1.91 6.77
CA VAL A 252 10.55 1.35 7.10
C VAL A 252 11.25 2.47 7.85
N VAL A 253 11.33 2.33 9.18
CA VAL A 253 12.08 3.26 10.03
C VAL A 253 13.45 3.50 9.37
N ARG A 254 13.73 4.76 9.03
CA ARG A 254 15.02 5.19 8.47
C ARG A 254 16.13 5.09 9.50
#